data_AF-A0A7Y9G4T8-F1
#
_entry.id   AF-A0A7Y9G4T8-F1
#
_cell.length_a   1.000
_cell.length_b   1.000
_cell.length_c   1.000
_cell.angle_alpha   90.00
_cell.angle_beta   90.00
_cell.angle_gamma   90.00
#
_symmetry.space_group_name_H-M   'P 1'
#
loop_
_entity.id
_entity.type
_entity.pdbx_description
1 polymer ?
#
loop_
_entity_poly.entity_id
_entity_poly.type
_entity_poly.pdbx_seq_one_letter_code
_entity_poly.pdbx_strand_id
1 'polypeptide(L)'
;MAMPPDRLVNGERSMPEVTLGEAYRADVEILWNYHDMCHTIRPTDVAIGLGSHDLGVATLAAELYREGAAPRIVFTGANAPTTIERFPRGEAVHYRDHAIGLGVPGEAILVEPEATNTGQNIEFTRRLLASRGIEVRSATLISRPYQQRRAYSTAKKLWPELEVVCASRPLPLDEYIGSIGDVNRVINMLVGDTQRIMVYPGRGFAIPQDMPPEVEAAYRRLVEAGFTSRLVR
;
A
#
# COMPACT_ATOMS: atom_id res chain seq x y z
N MET A 1 -40.60 -11.55 -41.85
CA MET A 1 -40.45 -10.28 -41.09
C MET A 1 -39.14 -10.38 -40.34
N ALA A 2 -38.08 -9.76 -40.86
CA ALA A 2 -36.70 -9.89 -40.37
C ALA A 2 -36.31 -8.60 -39.64
N MET A 3 -35.78 -8.71 -38.42
CA MET A 3 -35.17 -7.61 -37.67
C MET A 3 -33.68 -7.53 -38.02
N PRO A 4 -33.08 -6.32 -38.16
CA PRO A 4 -31.65 -6.17 -38.42
C PRO A 4 -30.82 -6.29 -37.12
N PRO A 5 -29.52 -6.62 -37.21
CA PRO A 5 -28.62 -6.63 -36.07
C PRO A 5 -28.03 -5.22 -35.85
N ASP A 6 -28.39 -4.56 -34.75
CA ASP A 6 -27.72 -3.34 -34.32
C ASP A 6 -26.37 -3.65 -33.67
N ARG A 7 -25.33 -3.08 -34.28
CA ARG A 7 -23.96 -3.04 -33.78
C ARG A 7 -23.91 -2.15 -32.52
N LEU A 8 -23.59 -2.74 -31.38
CA LEU A 8 -23.05 -1.99 -30.25
C LEU A 8 -21.52 -2.07 -30.32
N VAL A 9 -20.93 -1.08 -30.98
CA VAL A 9 -19.53 -0.71 -30.78
C VAL A 9 -19.47 -0.04 -29.42
N ASN A 10 -18.98 -0.77 -28.41
CA ASN A 10 -18.63 -0.16 -27.12
C ASN A 10 -17.52 0.85 -27.36
N GLY A 11 -17.86 2.13 -27.29
CA GLY A 11 -16.88 3.20 -27.22
C GLY A 11 -16.13 3.08 -25.89
N GLU A 12 -14.88 2.65 -25.95
CA GLU A 12 -13.90 2.93 -24.91
C GLU A 12 -13.86 4.46 -24.75
N ARG A 13 -14.54 4.96 -23.70
CA ARG A 13 -14.31 6.33 -23.25
C ARG A 13 -12.88 6.37 -22.72
N SER A 14 -11.97 6.86 -23.56
CA SER A 14 -10.65 7.31 -23.13
C SER A 14 -10.85 8.25 -21.94
N MET A 15 -10.46 7.80 -20.76
CA MET A 15 -10.41 8.66 -19.58
C MET A 15 -9.44 9.79 -19.89
N PRO A 16 -9.77 11.06 -19.56
CA PRO A 16 -8.84 12.16 -19.77
C PRO A 16 -7.51 11.82 -19.10
N GLU A 17 -6.42 12.01 -19.84
CA GLU A 17 -5.07 11.72 -19.34
C GLU A 17 -4.79 12.62 -18.14
N VAL A 18 -4.76 12.02 -16.95
CA VAL A 18 -4.52 12.73 -15.70
C VAL A 18 -3.01 12.88 -15.55
N THR A 19 -2.46 14.00 -16.01
CA THR A 19 -1.01 14.22 -16.05
C THR A 19 -0.51 15.08 -14.87
N LEU A 20 0.59 14.66 -14.27
CA LEU A 20 1.31 15.47 -13.28
C LEU A 20 1.94 16.70 -13.94
N GLY A 21 1.53 17.89 -13.51
CA GLY A 21 2.05 19.15 -14.02
C GLY A 21 3.56 19.31 -13.75
N GLU A 22 4.28 19.87 -14.73
CA GLU A 22 5.74 20.03 -14.69
C GLU A 22 6.23 20.80 -13.47
N ALA A 23 5.45 21.77 -12.99
CA ALA A 23 5.80 22.62 -11.85
C ALA A 23 6.08 21.84 -10.55
N TYR A 24 5.49 20.66 -10.37
CA TYR A 24 5.65 19.84 -9.16
C TYR A 24 6.35 18.51 -9.43
N ARG A 25 6.65 18.19 -10.69
CA ARG A 25 7.14 16.86 -11.09
C ARG A 25 8.38 16.43 -10.33
N ALA A 26 9.42 17.28 -10.33
CA ALA A 26 10.69 16.96 -9.67
C ALA A 26 10.51 16.68 -8.17
N ASP A 27 9.71 17.49 -7.46
CA ASP A 27 9.48 17.32 -6.03
C ASP A 27 8.68 16.06 -5.71
N VAL A 28 7.66 15.76 -6.53
CA VAL A 28 6.85 14.55 -6.36
C VAL A 28 7.67 13.30 -6.67
N GLU A 29 8.53 13.32 -7.69
CA GLU A 29 9.43 12.21 -8.02
C GLU A 29 10.48 11.98 -6.92
N ILE A 30 11.04 13.04 -6.32
CA ILE A 30 11.93 12.93 -5.16
C ILE A 30 11.21 12.21 -4.01
N LEU A 31 9.99 12.64 -3.65
CA LEU A 31 9.23 11.97 -2.60
C LEU A 31 8.87 10.54 -3.00
N TRP A 32 8.39 10.30 -4.22
CA TRP A 32 8.01 8.97 -4.69
C TRP A 32 9.17 7.98 -4.58
N ASN A 33 10.33 8.34 -5.10
CA ASN A 33 11.53 7.51 -5.07
C ASN A 33 12.03 7.32 -3.62
N TYR A 34 11.91 8.34 -2.77
CA TYR A 34 12.27 8.21 -1.36
C TYR A 34 11.43 7.16 -0.64
N HIS A 35 10.15 6.98 -0.95
CA HIS A 35 9.33 6.00 -0.22
C HIS A 35 9.64 4.55 -0.57
N ASP A 36 10.19 4.29 -1.75
CA ASP A 36 10.62 2.96 -2.13
C ASP A 36 11.81 2.51 -1.26
N MET A 37 11.67 1.35 -0.62
CA MET A 37 12.75 0.77 0.19
C MET A 37 13.80 0.08 -0.67
N CYS A 38 13.49 -0.21 -1.95
CA CYS A 38 14.33 -0.95 -2.88
C CYS A 38 14.82 -2.29 -2.31
N HIS A 39 14.03 -2.92 -1.43
CA HIS A 39 14.36 -4.22 -0.86
C HIS A 39 14.30 -5.30 -1.95
N THR A 40 15.31 -6.15 -2.01
CA THR A 40 15.29 -7.31 -2.90
C THR A 40 14.29 -8.35 -2.39
N ILE A 41 13.36 -8.74 -3.25
CA ILE A 41 12.41 -9.82 -2.93
C ILE A 41 13.18 -11.12 -2.73
N ARG A 42 12.86 -11.80 -1.64
CA ARG A 42 13.40 -13.11 -1.26
C ARG A 42 12.31 -13.91 -0.57
N PRO A 43 12.45 -15.25 -0.47
CA PRO A 43 11.53 -16.05 0.32
C PRO A 43 11.39 -15.52 1.76
N THR A 44 10.16 -15.49 2.25
CA THR A 44 9.79 -15.11 3.63
C THR A 44 8.74 -16.08 4.17
N ASP A 45 8.61 -16.17 5.49
CA ASP A 45 7.67 -17.11 6.13
C ASP A 45 6.19 -16.71 5.89
N VAL A 46 5.94 -15.41 5.68
CA VAL A 46 4.60 -14.86 5.47
C VAL A 46 4.62 -13.59 4.62
N ALA A 47 3.65 -13.43 3.73
CA ALA A 47 3.33 -12.15 3.10
C ALA A 47 2.22 -11.46 3.91
N ILE A 48 2.40 -10.19 4.26
CA ILE A 48 1.43 -9.39 5.00
C ILE A 48 0.95 -8.25 4.09
N GLY A 49 -0.26 -8.36 3.56
CA GLY A 49 -0.89 -7.31 2.76
C GLY A 49 -1.59 -6.29 3.64
N LEU A 50 -1.06 -5.06 3.66
CA LEU A 50 -1.60 -3.95 4.43
C LEU A 50 -2.82 -3.35 3.72
N GLY A 51 -3.95 -3.33 4.43
CA GLY A 51 -5.23 -2.79 3.97
C GLY A 51 -5.08 -1.37 3.44
N SER A 52 -5.68 -1.17 2.26
CA SER A 52 -5.83 0.14 1.63
C SER A 52 -6.89 0.07 0.53
N HIS A 53 -6.98 1.11 -0.31
CA HIS A 53 -7.83 1.14 -1.50
C HIS A 53 -7.22 0.40 -2.72
N ASP A 54 -5.97 -0.04 -2.63
CA ASP A 54 -5.18 -0.54 -3.76
C ASP A 54 -5.23 -2.08 -3.83
N LEU A 55 -5.94 -2.64 -4.82
CA LEU A 55 -5.98 -4.08 -5.07
C LEU A 55 -4.62 -4.67 -5.50
N GLY A 56 -3.68 -3.83 -5.94
CA GLY A 56 -2.31 -4.24 -6.26
C GLY A 56 -1.61 -4.93 -5.10
N VAL A 57 -1.98 -4.62 -3.85
CA VAL A 57 -1.49 -5.32 -2.65
C VAL A 57 -1.87 -6.81 -2.68
N ALA A 58 -3.14 -7.11 -2.95
CA ALA A 58 -3.62 -8.49 -3.01
C ALA A 58 -3.12 -9.23 -4.26
N THR A 59 -2.99 -8.53 -5.39
CA THR A 59 -2.39 -9.09 -6.62
C THR A 59 -0.94 -9.51 -6.37
N LEU A 60 -0.10 -8.64 -5.81
CA LEU A 60 1.30 -8.99 -5.54
C LEU A 60 1.43 -10.11 -4.52
N ALA A 61 0.57 -10.14 -3.48
CA ALA A 61 0.55 -11.23 -2.52
C ALA A 61 0.27 -12.59 -3.18
N ALA A 62 -0.66 -12.62 -4.14
CA ALA A 62 -0.97 -13.83 -4.91
C ALA A 62 0.17 -14.26 -5.84
N GLU A 63 0.88 -13.31 -6.45
CA GLU A 63 2.07 -13.56 -7.26
C GLU A 63 3.19 -14.19 -6.43
N LEU A 64 3.52 -13.60 -5.28
CA LEU A 64 4.54 -14.12 -4.37
C LEU A 64 4.20 -15.51 -3.82
N TYR A 65 2.92 -15.80 -3.58
CA TYR A 65 2.48 -17.14 -3.19
C TYR A 65 2.70 -18.15 -4.32
N ARG A 66 2.29 -17.81 -5.55
CA ARG A 66 2.45 -18.68 -6.73
C ARG A 66 3.92 -18.96 -7.06
N GLU A 67 4.79 -17.99 -6.82
CA GLU A 67 6.24 -18.11 -6.99
C GLU A 67 6.93 -18.86 -5.84
N GLY A 68 6.20 -19.23 -4.78
CA GLY A 68 6.74 -19.91 -3.60
C GLY A 68 7.57 -19.00 -2.68
N ALA A 69 7.53 -17.68 -2.89
CA ALA A 69 8.26 -16.70 -2.09
C ALA A 69 7.58 -16.42 -0.73
N ALA A 70 6.30 -16.73 -0.58
CA ALA A 70 5.58 -16.65 0.70
C ALA A 70 4.51 -17.75 0.78
N PRO A 71 4.70 -18.82 1.57
CA PRO A 71 3.78 -19.96 1.63
C PRO A 71 2.46 -19.64 2.35
N ARG A 72 2.35 -18.46 2.98
CA ARG A 72 1.17 -17.98 3.69
C ARG A 72 0.99 -16.49 3.48
N ILE A 73 -0.26 -16.06 3.40
CA ILE A 73 -0.65 -14.66 3.28
C ILE A 73 -1.49 -14.27 4.50
N VAL A 74 -1.24 -13.10 5.07
CA VAL A 74 -2.14 -12.41 5.99
C VAL A 74 -2.60 -11.13 5.32
N PHE A 75 -3.90 -10.95 5.16
CA PHE A 75 -4.48 -9.65 4.84
C PHE A 75 -4.98 -9.00 6.12
N THR A 76 -4.59 -7.75 6.36
CA THR A 76 -4.91 -7.00 7.58
C THR A 76 -5.47 -5.63 7.22
N GLY A 77 -6.60 -5.26 7.81
CA GLY A 77 -7.25 -4.00 7.49
C GLY A 77 -8.77 -4.06 7.64
N ALA A 78 -9.29 -3.12 8.43
CA ALA A 78 -10.69 -2.86 8.60
C ALA A 78 -11.31 -2.17 7.39
N ASN A 79 -12.60 -1.92 7.49
CA ASN A 79 -13.26 -1.03 6.56
C ASN A 79 -12.97 0.42 6.96
N ALA A 80 -12.42 1.22 6.05
CA ALA A 80 -12.18 2.64 6.28
C ALA A 80 -13.27 3.49 5.58
N PRO A 81 -13.57 4.71 6.05
CA PRO A 81 -14.48 5.61 5.34
C PRO A 81 -14.08 5.83 3.87
N THR A 82 -12.78 5.76 3.55
CA THR A 82 -12.26 5.91 2.19
C THR A 82 -12.44 4.68 1.30
N THR A 83 -12.82 3.54 1.86
CA THR A 83 -12.92 2.25 1.16
C THR A 83 -14.28 1.60 1.28
N ILE A 84 -15.16 2.08 2.15
CA ILE A 84 -16.48 1.46 2.41
C ILE A 84 -17.36 1.31 1.15
N GLU A 85 -17.32 2.27 0.22
CA GLU A 85 -18.06 2.19 -1.05
C GLU A 85 -17.50 1.09 -1.97
N ARG A 86 -16.17 0.91 -1.97
CA ARG A 86 -15.48 -0.06 -2.83
C ARG A 86 -15.46 -1.46 -2.19
N PHE A 87 -15.31 -1.54 -0.87
CA PHE A 87 -15.08 -2.74 -0.08
C PHE A 87 -16.06 -2.82 1.10
N PRO A 88 -17.38 -3.00 0.87
CA PRO A 88 -18.39 -2.90 1.94
C PRO A 88 -18.21 -3.93 3.07
N ARG A 89 -17.42 -4.99 2.87
CA ARG A 89 -17.10 -6.03 3.87
C ARG A 89 -15.72 -5.85 4.55
N GLY A 90 -14.98 -4.78 4.25
CA GLY A 90 -13.63 -4.53 4.77
C GLY A 90 -12.51 -4.80 3.76
N GLU A 91 -11.41 -4.07 3.90
CA GLU A 91 -10.25 -4.14 3.00
C GLU A 91 -9.64 -5.55 2.97
N ALA A 92 -9.36 -6.14 4.14
CA ALA A 92 -8.73 -7.46 4.23
C ALA A 92 -9.61 -8.60 3.67
N VAL A 93 -10.93 -8.52 3.88
CA VAL A 93 -11.88 -9.51 3.34
C VAL A 93 -11.91 -9.46 1.81
N HIS A 94 -11.93 -8.25 1.26
CA HIS A 94 -11.94 -8.08 -0.19
C HIS A 94 -10.61 -8.51 -0.84
N TYR A 95 -9.48 -8.23 -0.18
CA TYR A 95 -8.16 -8.72 -0.61
C TYR A 95 -8.10 -10.25 -0.64
N ARG A 96 -8.67 -10.93 0.36
CA ARG A 96 -8.79 -12.40 0.36
C ARG A 96 -9.56 -12.90 -0.85
N ASP A 97 -10.73 -12.35 -1.11
CA ASP A 97 -11.58 -12.81 -2.22
C ASP A 97 -10.90 -12.57 -3.58
N HIS A 98 -10.19 -11.45 -3.73
CA HIS A 98 -9.38 -11.16 -4.92
C HIS A 98 -8.24 -12.18 -5.09
N ALA A 99 -7.48 -12.47 -4.03
CA ALA A 99 -6.40 -13.45 -4.08
C ALA A 99 -6.89 -14.87 -4.39
N ILE A 100 -8.05 -15.27 -3.86
CA ILE A 100 -8.71 -16.54 -4.21
C ILE A 100 -9.08 -16.56 -5.70
N GLY A 101 -9.63 -15.46 -6.22
CA GLY A 101 -9.92 -15.31 -7.65
C GLY A 101 -8.67 -15.43 -8.55
N LEU A 102 -7.48 -15.12 -8.01
CA LEU A 102 -6.19 -15.30 -8.67
C LEU A 102 -5.56 -16.69 -8.47
N GLY A 103 -6.27 -17.61 -7.81
CA GLY A 103 -5.86 -19.01 -7.65
C GLY A 103 -5.11 -19.33 -6.36
N VAL A 104 -5.06 -18.42 -5.40
CA VAL A 104 -4.50 -18.72 -4.06
C VAL A 104 -5.51 -19.57 -3.27
N PRO A 105 -5.12 -20.73 -2.73
CA PRO A 105 -6.00 -21.53 -1.88
C PRO A 105 -6.42 -20.76 -0.62
N GLY A 106 -7.69 -20.84 -0.25
CA GLY A 106 -8.23 -20.07 0.88
C GLY A 106 -7.58 -20.41 2.22
N GLU A 107 -7.08 -21.64 2.38
CA GLU A 107 -6.35 -22.11 3.56
C GLU A 107 -4.95 -21.49 3.71
N ALA A 108 -4.37 -20.97 2.62
CA ALA A 108 -3.11 -20.24 2.66
C ALA A 108 -3.29 -18.78 3.11
N ILE A 109 -4.54 -18.30 3.21
CA ILE A 109 -4.87 -16.90 3.52
C ILE A 109 -5.51 -16.78 4.90
N LEU A 110 -4.90 -15.95 5.75
CA LEU A 110 -5.49 -15.49 7.00
C LEU A 110 -6.01 -14.05 6.85
N VAL A 111 -7.09 -13.72 7.55
CA VAL A 111 -7.72 -12.39 7.51
C VAL A 111 -7.78 -11.79 8.90
N GLU A 112 -7.29 -10.57 9.02
CA GLU A 112 -7.36 -9.71 10.18
C GLU A 112 -8.19 -8.47 9.80
N PRO A 113 -9.46 -8.35 10.25
CA PRO A 113 -10.39 -7.35 9.73
C PRO A 113 -10.55 -6.09 10.61
N GLU A 114 -9.73 -5.89 11.64
CA GLU A 114 -9.94 -4.86 12.67
C GLU A 114 -8.96 -3.69 12.57
N ALA A 115 -7.80 -3.85 11.94
CA ALA A 115 -6.79 -2.81 11.93
C ALA A 115 -7.18 -1.56 11.11
N THR A 116 -7.06 -0.38 11.72
CA THR A 116 -7.43 0.90 11.09
C THR A 116 -6.23 1.78 10.73
N ASN A 117 -5.02 1.34 11.07
CA ASN A 117 -3.79 2.05 10.79
C ASN A 117 -2.62 1.06 10.71
N THR A 118 -1.47 1.54 10.23
CA THR A 118 -0.29 0.70 10.01
C THR A 118 0.25 0.06 11.29
N GLY A 119 0.16 0.73 12.44
CA GLY A 119 0.60 0.13 13.72
C GLY A 119 -0.28 -1.07 14.10
N GLN A 120 -1.60 -0.88 14.05
CA GLN A 120 -2.57 -1.94 14.28
C GLN A 120 -2.42 -3.08 13.27
N ASN A 121 -2.13 -2.78 12.00
CA ASN A 121 -1.91 -3.83 11.01
C ASN A 121 -0.80 -4.80 11.45
N ILE A 122 0.30 -4.26 11.99
CA ILE A 122 1.42 -5.08 12.49
C ILE A 122 1.03 -5.82 13.77
N GLU A 123 0.49 -5.12 14.77
CA GLU A 123 0.14 -5.71 16.07
C GLU A 123 -0.92 -6.80 15.95
N PHE A 124 -1.98 -6.55 15.18
CA PHE A 124 -3.08 -7.48 15.04
C PHE A 124 -2.69 -8.67 14.16
N THR A 125 -1.84 -8.47 13.15
CA THR A 125 -1.23 -9.58 12.39
C THR A 125 -0.39 -10.46 13.32
N ARG A 126 0.48 -9.88 14.15
CA ARG A 126 1.29 -10.63 15.13
C ARG A 126 0.41 -11.44 16.09
N ARG A 127 -0.67 -10.82 16.61
CA ARG A 127 -1.65 -11.48 17.49
C ARG A 127 -2.39 -12.63 16.78
N LEU A 128 -2.77 -12.43 15.52
CA LEU A 128 -3.45 -13.45 14.72
C LEU A 128 -2.55 -14.66 14.45
N LEU A 129 -1.27 -14.43 14.11
CA LEU A 129 -0.31 -15.52 13.91
C LEU A 129 -0.07 -16.30 15.22
N ALA A 130 0.13 -15.58 16.33
CA ALA A 130 0.32 -16.20 17.65
C ALA A 130 -0.90 -17.03 18.11
N SER A 131 -2.12 -16.54 17.90
CA SER A 131 -3.34 -17.29 18.28
C SER A 131 -3.55 -18.57 17.47
N ARG A 132 -2.86 -18.71 16.34
CA ARG A 132 -2.84 -19.92 15.49
C ARG A 132 -1.61 -20.79 15.73
N GLY A 133 -0.74 -20.43 16.66
CA GLY A 133 0.53 -21.14 16.90
C GLY A 133 1.49 -21.06 15.71
N ILE A 134 1.39 -20.02 14.88
CA ILE A 134 2.26 -19.83 13.70
C ILE A 134 3.39 -18.91 14.10
N GLU A 135 4.60 -19.47 14.17
CA GLU A 135 5.83 -18.71 14.36
C GLU A 135 6.40 -18.27 13.00
N VAL A 136 6.81 -17.01 12.91
CA VAL A 136 7.47 -16.44 11.72
C VAL A 136 8.68 -15.64 12.15
N ARG A 137 9.76 -15.73 11.38
CA ARG A 137 10.99 -14.96 11.57
C ARG A 137 11.13 -13.85 10.53
N SER A 138 10.47 -14.02 9.39
CA SER A 138 10.54 -13.10 8.26
C SER A 138 9.18 -12.85 7.63
N ALA A 139 8.95 -11.62 7.17
CA ALA A 139 7.76 -11.25 6.44
C ALA A 139 8.04 -10.32 5.26
N THR A 140 7.26 -10.49 4.20
CA THR A 140 7.13 -9.49 3.15
C THR A 140 5.95 -8.58 3.47
N LEU A 141 6.21 -7.32 3.82
CA LEU A 141 5.18 -6.29 4.00
C LEU A 141 4.81 -5.70 2.64
N ILE A 142 3.59 -5.99 2.19
CA ILE A 142 3.07 -5.51 0.92
C ILE A 142 2.16 -4.31 1.20
N SER A 143 2.46 -3.19 0.56
CA SER A 143 1.72 -1.94 0.76
C SER A 143 1.57 -1.15 -0.54
N ARG A 144 0.93 0.02 -0.46
CA ARG A 144 0.97 1.02 -1.54
C ARG A 144 2.42 1.48 -1.76
N PRO A 145 2.83 1.84 -3.00
CA PRO A 145 4.21 2.21 -3.28
C PRO A 145 4.79 3.28 -2.34
N TYR A 146 4.03 4.35 -2.09
CA TYR A 146 4.45 5.43 -1.20
C TYR A 146 4.37 5.10 0.30
N GLN A 147 4.00 3.90 0.72
CA GLN A 147 3.87 3.55 2.14
C GLN A 147 5.00 2.66 2.65
N GLN A 148 5.85 2.11 1.77
CA GLN A 148 6.82 1.08 2.15
C GLN A 148 7.73 1.51 3.32
N ARG A 149 8.38 2.68 3.24
CA ARG A 149 9.30 3.17 4.30
C ARG A 149 8.62 3.41 5.64
N ARG A 150 7.37 3.91 5.65
CA ARG A 150 6.61 4.08 6.88
C ARG A 150 6.15 2.74 7.46
N ALA A 151 5.74 1.80 6.60
CA ALA A 151 5.39 0.44 7.03
C ALA A 151 6.60 -0.27 7.64
N TYR A 152 7.78 -0.16 7.02
CA TYR A 152 9.04 -0.70 7.52
C TYR A 152 9.36 -0.18 8.92
N SER A 153 9.44 1.14 9.07
CA SER A 153 9.84 1.78 10.33
C SER A 153 8.83 1.53 11.46
N THR A 154 7.54 1.44 11.14
CA THR A 154 6.48 1.04 12.10
C THR A 154 6.66 -0.43 12.51
N ALA A 155 6.88 -1.34 11.54
CA ALA A 155 7.07 -2.75 11.83
C ALA A 155 8.31 -3.02 12.67
N LYS A 156 9.44 -2.37 12.38
CA LYS A 156 10.66 -2.49 13.20
C LYS A 156 10.48 -1.94 14.62
N LYS A 157 9.55 -1.01 14.84
CA LYS A 157 9.22 -0.51 16.18
C LYS A 157 8.38 -1.50 16.99
N LEU A 158 7.37 -2.09 16.37
CA LEU A 158 6.35 -2.91 17.06
C LEU A 158 6.69 -4.42 17.06
N TRP A 159 7.53 -4.86 16.12
CA TRP A 159 7.99 -6.22 15.98
C TRP A 159 9.48 -6.25 15.58
N PRO A 160 10.39 -5.84 16.48
CA PRO A 160 11.81 -5.64 16.17
C PRO A 160 12.53 -6.93 15.77
N GLU A 161 12.08 -8.09 16.24
CA GLU A 161 12.67 -9.40 15.91
C GLU A 161 12.31 -9.89 14.50
N LEU A 162 11.28 -9.33 13.87
CA LEU A 162 10.86 -9.72 12.52
C LEU A 162 11.84 -9.16 11.48
N GLU A 163 12.35 -10.04 10.63
CA GLU A 163 13.02 -9.64 9.40
C GLU A 163 11.99 -9.18 8.38
N VAL A 164 12.16 -7.97 7.86
CA VAL A 164 11.15 -7.33 7.00
C VAL A 164 11.72 -7.09 5.61
N VAL A 165 11.03 -7.62 4.60
CA VAL A 165 11.16 -7.22 3.20
C VAL A 165 9.96 -6.32 2.88
N CYS A 166 10.18 -5.22 2.17
CA CYS A 166 9.10 -4.33 1.77
C CYS A 166 8.84 -4.51 0.29
N ALA A 167 7.58 -4.52 -0.09
CA ALA A 167 7.17 -4.69 -1.47
C ALA A 167 5.94 -3.85 -1.77
N SER A 168 5.84 -3.43 -3.02
CA SER A 168 4.63 -2.91 -3.65
C SER A 168 4.65 -3.32 -5.11
N ARG A 169 3.50 -3.23 -5.79
CA ARG A 169 3.47 -3.45 -7.23
C ARG A 169 4.45 -2.45 -7.89
N PRO A 170 5.36 -2.90 -8.77
CA PRO A 170 6.29 -2.01 -9.46
C PRO A 170 5.49 -1.22 -10.52
N LEU A 171 5.02 -0.05 -10.13
CA LEU A 171 4.20 0.81 -10.97
C LEU A 171 4.86 2.20 -11.06
N PRO A 172 5.16 2.71 -12.26
CA PRO A 172 5.65 4.07 -12.44
C PRO A 172 4.69 5.10 -11.84
N LEU A 173 5.22 6.25 -11.41
CA LEU A 173 4.44 7.32 -10.78
C LEU A 173 3.25 7.76 -11.66
N ASP A 174 3.48 8.00 -12.96
CA ASP A 174 2.42 8.46 -13.86
C ASP A 174 1.31 7.40 -14.06
N GLU A 175 1.67 6.12 -14.11
CA GLU A 175 0.69 5.03 -14.15
C GLU A 175 -0.08 4.91 -12.82
N TYR A 176 0.59 5.10 -11.68
CA TYR A 176 -0.08 5.14 -10.38
C TYR A 176 -1.07 6.30 -10.31
N ILE A 177 -0.67 7.49 -10.76
CA ILE A 177 -1.55 8.67 -10.85
C ILE A 177 -2.75 8.37 -11.75
N GLY A 178 -2.52 7.79 -12.93
CA GLY A 178 -3.58 7.38 -13.85
C GLY A 178 -4.57 6.40 -13.22
N SER A 179 -4.07 5.43 -12.44
CA SER A 179 -4.92 4.46 -11.74
C SER A 179 -5.80 5.07 -10.63
N ILE A 180 -5.37 6.18 -10.03
CA ILE A 180 -6.13 6.91 -9.01
C ILE A 180 -7.07 7.93 -9.66
N GLY A 181 -6.68 8.52 -10.79
CA GLY A 181 -7.45 9.51 -11.52
C GLY A 181 -7.46 10.92 -10.90
N ASP A 182 -6.59 11.18 -9.91
CA ASP A 182 -6.52 12.46 -9.20
C ASP A 182 -5.08 12.77 -8.75
N VAL A 183 -4.40 13.65 -9.51
CA VAL A 183 -3.03 14.11 -9.21
C VAL A 183 -2.95 14.74 -7.82
N ASN A 184 -3.87 15.65 -7.49
CA ASN A 184 -3.83 16.39 -6.23
C ASN A 184 -3.94 15.44 -5.05
N ARG A 185 -4.81 14.43 -5.14
CA ARG A 185 -4.93 13.38 -4.13
C ARG A 185 -3.63 12.61 -3.97
N VAL A 186 -2.95 12.22 -5.05
CA VAL A 186 -1.67 11.49 -4.97
C VAL A 186 -0.58 12.33 -4.31
N ILE A 187 -0.43 13.60 -4.71
CA ILE A 187 0.57 14.51 -4.09
C ILE A 187 0.28 14.67 -2.60
N ASN A 188 -0.97 14.94 -2.22
CA ASN A 188 -1.33 15.05 -0.81
C ASN A 188 -1.06 13.76 -0.03
N MET A 189 -1.29 12.57 -0.61
CA MET A 189 -0.97 11.30 0.04
C MET A 189 0.54 11.14 0.28
N LEU A 190 1.38 11.44 -0.73
CA LEU A 190 2.84 11.43 -0.62
C LEU A 190 3.36 12.40 0.46
N VAL A 191 2.89 13.65 0.42
CA VAL A 191 3.29 14.69 1.39
C VAL A 191 2.89 14.26 2.81
N GLY A 192 1.67 13.76 2.98
CA GLY A 192 1.21 13.25 4.27
C GLY A 192 2.03 12.06 4.76
N ASP A 193 2.39 11.10 3.90
CA ASP A 193 3.19 9.95 4.31
C ASP A 193 4.62 10.36 4.71
N THR A 194 5.22 11.28 3.95
CA THR A 194 6.54 11.88 4.25
C THR A 194 6.55 12.53 5.62
N GLN A 195 5.54 13.35 5.95
CA GLN A 195 5.46 13.98 7.27
C GLN A 195 5.41 12.94 8.39
N ARG A 196 4.65 11.85 8.20
CA ARG A 196 4.54 10.79 9.20
C ARG A 196 5.89 10.11 9.44
N ILE A 197 6.70 9.89 8.41
CA ILE A 197 8.07 9.36 8.55
C ILE A 197 8.92 10.26 9.46
N MET A 198 8.78 11.60 9.34
CA MET A 198 9.50 12.55 10.19
C MET A 198 8.99 12.60 11.63
N VAL A 199 7.67 12.62 11.84
CA VAL A 199 7.09 12.93 13.17
C VAL A 199 6.77 11.71 14.02
N TYR A 200 6.50 10.54 13.41
CA TYR A 200 6.10 9.33 14.14
C TYR A 200 7.18 8.76 15.07
N PRO A 201 8.49 8.85 14.77
CA PRO A 201 9.53 8.43 15.72
C PRO A 201 9.45 9.19 17.05
N GLY A 202 9.27 10.51 17.01
CA GLY A 202 9.11 11.34 18.21
C GLY A 202 7.81 11.07 18.99
N ARG A 203 6.80 10.50 18.33
CA ARG A 203 5.54 10.05 18.95
C ARG A 203 5.57 8.58 19.41
N GLY A 204 6.69 7.87 19.20
CA GLY A 204 6.84 6.47 19.59
C GLY A 204 6.19 5.45 18.66
N PHE A 205 5.69 5.86 17.49
CA PHE A 205 4.98 4.96 16.56
C PHE A 205 5.89 4.24 15.55
N ALA A 206 7.11 4.73 15.33
CA ALA A 206 8.05 4.18 14.36
C ALA A 206 9.50 4.34 14.85
N ILE A 207 10.45 3.62 14.25
CA ILE A 207 11.88 3.94 14.41
C ILE A 207 12.26 5.14 13.50
N PRO A 208 13.29 5.94 13.86
CA PRO A 208 13.79 6.98 12.97
C PRO A 208 14.18 6.43 11.59
N GLN A 209 14.01 7.24 10.56
CA GLN A 209 14.49 6.98 9.21
C GLN A 209 15.37 8.15 8.79
N ASP A 210 16.37 7.87 7.96
CA ASP A 210 17.16 8.93 7.34
C ASP A 210 16.26 9.80 6.46
N MET A 211 16.45 11.10 6.52
CA MET A 211 15.69 12.09 5.77
C MET A 211 16.67 12.99 5.04
N PRO A 212 17.05 12.64 3.80
CA PRO A 212 18.00 13.42 3.03
C PRO A 212 17.51 14.87 2.84
N PRO A 213 18.41 15.88 2.88
CA PRO A 213 18.02 17.29 2.77
C PRO A 213 17.17 17.62 1.55
N GLU A 214 17.41 16.95 0.42
CA GLU A 214 16.64 17.11 -0.81
C GLU A 214 15.19 16.63 -0.68
N VAL A 215 14.97 15.55 0.08
CA VAL A 215 13.62 15.02 0.36
C VAL A 215 12.87 15.96 1.28
N GLU A 216 13.52 16.44 2.33
CA GLU A 216 12.92 17.43 3.24
C GLU A 216 12.58 18.73 2.49
N ALA A 217 13.49 19.21 1.61
CA ALA A 217 13.26 20.41 0.82
C ALA A 217 12.10 20.24 -0.19
N ALA A 218 12.02 19.09 -0.87
CA ALA A 218 10.90 18.78 -1.77
C ALA A 218 9.56 18.73 -1.02
N TYR A 219 9.53 18.07 0.15
CA TYR A 219 8.38 18.08 1.04
C TYR A 219 7.94 19.50 1.41
N ARG A 220 8.87 20.36 1.84
CA ARG A 220 8.56 21.74 2.23
C ARG A 220 7.97 22.54 1.06
N ARG A 221 8.55 22.46 -0.14
CA ARG A 221 8.02 23.12 -1.35
C ARG A 221 6.60 22.68 -1.68
N LEU A 222 6.30 21.39 -1.58
CA LEU A 222 4.94 20.88 -1.82
C LEU A 222 3.95 21.33 -0.73
N VAL A 223 4.38 21.42 0.52
CA VAL A 223 3.55 22.00 1.60
C VAL A 223 3.27 23.48 1.34
N GLU A 224 4.28 24.26 0.97
CA GLU A 224 4.15 25.68 0.61
C GLU A 224 3.24 25.89 -0.61
N ALA A 225 3.26 24.96 -1.56
CA ALA A 225 2.35 24.92 -2.71
C ALA A 225 0.90 24.52 -2.35
N GLY A 226 0.63 24.19 -1.08
CA GLY A 226 -0.73 23.96 -0.56
C GLY A 226 -1.16 22.51 -0.44
N PHE A 227 -0.29 21.52 -0.72
CA PHE A 227 -0.60 20.09 -0.62
C PHE A 227 -0.65 19.57 0.83
N THR A 228 -1.59 20.08 1.63
CA THR A 228 -1.61 19.92 3.10
C THR A 228 -2.75 19.05 3.65
N SER A 229 -3.66 18.57 2.81
CA SER A 229 -4.92 17.94 3.25
C SER A 229 -4.75 16.61 4.01
N ARG A 230 -3.56 16.01 3.97
CA ARG A 230 -3.23 14.73 4.62
C ARG A 230 -2.19 14.86 5.74
N LEU A 231 -1.76 16.07 6.07
CA LEU A 231 -0.86 16.32 7.17
C LEU A 231 -1.53 15.96 8.51
N VAL A 232 -0.75 15.36 9.41
CA VAL A 232 -1.14 15.15 10.80
C VAL A 232 -0.89 16.43 11.59
N ARG A 233 -1.84 16.73 12.49
CA ARG A 233 -1.70 17.78 13.50
C ARG A 233 -0.93 17.27 14.72
#